data_AF-A0A9E7KVF7-F1
#
_entry.id   AF-A0A9E7KVF7-F1
#
_cell.length_a   1.000
_cell.length_b   1.000
_cell.length_c   1.000
_cell.angle_alpha   90.00
_cell.angle_beta   90.00
_cell.angle_gamma   90.00
#
_symmetry.space_group_name_H-M   'P 1'
#
loop_
_entity.id
_entity.type
_entity.pdbx_description
1 polymer ?
#
loop_
_entity_poly.entity_id
_entity_poly.type
_entity_poly.pdbx_seq_one_letter_code
_entity_poly.pdbx_strand_id
1 'polypeptide(L)'
;MDLIIQGCDCLGYIKYFDAHFTNYTGGVETIENCVCLHEEDHGILWKHKDRRTIGLAEVRQSRKLSVSFICTVASYEYGFFWHFYQEFLGTVLLKLLVVFCLHGPQIKDAMEYAECEAAVRNYPPLIEAMRKRGVEDMDLVMVDAWCVGYYSDADGPSRRLAKSLIFCRIESDCPMEKRLCTSYPLRNYTAGETRGGIDRSDVNPLHILQPEGPSFRVNGYFVQWQKWNFRIGFTPRKGLVIHSVAYIDGSRGRRPSAHRLSSVEMVVPYGDPNEPHYRKNAFDAGEDGLGKKCTFSQKG
;
A
#
# COMPACT_ATOMS: atom_id res chain seq x y z
N MET A 1 -9.52 -25.63 11.37
CA MET A 1 -10.12 -24.76 12.40
C MET A 1 -9.03 -23.76 12.63
N ASP A 2 -9.01 -22.72 11.80
CA ASP A 2 -7.81 -21.92 11.63
C ASP A 2 -7.91 -20.79 12.66
N LEU A 3 -7.06 -20.89 13.68
CA LEU A 3 -6.91 -19.90 14.74
C LEU A 3 -6.47 -18.59 14.10
N ILE A 4 -7.14 -17.50 14.44
CA ILE A 4 -6.71 -16.14 14.10
C ILE A 4 -5.29 -15.94 14.65
N ILE A 5 -4.35 -15.61 13.78
CA ILE A 5 -3.03 -15.13 14.19
C ILE A 5 -3.15 -13.60 14.44
N GLN A 6 -2.49 -13.09 15.46
CA GLN A 6 -2.39 -11.64 15.68
C GLN A 6 -1.54 -11.03 14.54
N GLY A 7 -2.07 -10.06 13.78
CA GLY A 7 -1.32 -9.37 12.70
C GLY A 7 -1.84 -9.52 11.27
N CYS A 8 -3.09 -9.93 11.05
CA CYS A 8 -3.61 -10.23 9.71
C CYS A 8 -4.25 -9.03 8.99
N ASP A 9 -4.08 -8.95 7.67
CA ASP A 9 -4.55 -7.82 6.86
C ASP A 9 -6.05 -7.87 6.51
N CYS A 10 -6.61 -9.08 6.47
CA CYS A 10 -7.98 -9.36 6.04
C CYS A 10 -8.62 -10.40 7.00
N LEU A 11 -9.94 -10.40 7.15
CA LEU A 11 -10.70 -11.38 7.96
C LEU A 11 -11.69 -12.16 7.08
N GLY A 12 -12.00 -13.40 7.48
CA GLY A 12 -12.94 -14.28 6.77
C GLY A 12 -12.27 -15.15 5.70
N TYR A 13 -13.02 -15.60 4.69
CA TYR A 13 -12.42 -16.34 3.59
C TYR A 13 -11.69 -15.39 2.64
N ILE A 14 -10.39 -15.64 2.44
CA ILE A 14 -9.53 -14.76 1.64
C ILE A 14 -8.97 -15.53 0.45
N LYS A 15 -9.01 -14.90 -0.73
CA LYS A 15 -8.29 -15.34 -1.92
C LYS A 15 -7.19 -14.35 -2.25
N TYR A 16 -5.96 -14.87 -2.32
CA TYR A 16 -4.81 -14.11 -2.78
C TYR A 16 -4.51 -14.34 -4.26
N PHE A 17 -3.91 -13.33 -4.89
CA PHE A 17 -3.34 -13.39 -6.23
C PHE A 17 -1.88 -12.95 -6.18
N ASP A 18 -1.04 -13.63 -6.96
CA ASP A 18 0.36 -13.27 -7.13
C ASP A 18 0.51 -12.32 -8.32
N ALA A 19 1.59 -11.54 -8.31
CA ALA A 19 2.00 -10.73 -9.45
C ALA A 19 3.40 -11.13 -9.93
N HIS A 20 3.55 -11.13 -11.25
CA HIS A 20 4.80 -11.51 -11.92
C HIS A 20 5.26 -10.36 -12.81
N PHE A 21 6.56 -10.04 -12.75
CA PHE A 21 7.18 -8.98 -13.54
C PHE A 21 8.51 -9.44 -14.12
N THR A 22 8.99 -8.73 -15.14
CA THR A 22 10.35 -8.90 -15.62
C THR A 22 11.28 -8.01 -14.79
N ASN A 23 12.39 -8.58 -14.31
CA ASN A 23 13.43 -7.83 -13.61
C ASN A 23 14.44 -7.20 -14.60
N TYR A 24 15.39 -6.42 -14.10
CA TYR A 24 16.37 -5.72 -14.93
C TYR A 24 17.35 -6.65 -15.69
N THR A 25 17.50 -7.91 -15.26
CA THR A 25 18.31 -8.92 -15.96
C THR A 25 17.52 -9.72 -17.00
N GLY A 26 16.23 -9.43 -17.18
CA GLY A 26 15.34 -10.14 -18.10
C GLY A 26 14.73 -11.43 -17.51
N GLY A 27 14.98 -11.73 -16.23
CA GLY A 27 14.33 -12.81 -15.49
C GLY A 27 12.94 -12.44 -14.96
N VAL A 28 12.26 -13.40 -14.31
CA VAL A 28 10.94 -13.20 -13.71
C VAL A 28 11.08 -12.96 -12.21
N GLU A 29 10.46 -11.90 -11.72
CA GLU A 29 10.28 -11.59 -10.31
C GLU A 29 8.81 -11.82 -9.93
N THR A 30 8.56 -12.47 -8.79
CA THR A 30 7.21 -12.77 -8.31
C THR A 30 7.00 -12.15 -6.94
N ILE A 31 5.92 -11.40 -6.79
CA ILE A 31 5.40 -10.96 -5.50
C ILE A 31 4.20 -11.86 -5.17
N GLU A 32 4.42 -12.77 -4.22
CA GLU A 32 3.38 -13.67 -3.74
C GLU A 32 2.35 -12.90 -2.90
N ASN A 33 1.08 -13.33 -2.94
CA ASN A 33 0.00 -12.78 -2.15
C ASN A 33 -0.13 -11.23 -2.22
N CYS A 34 0.07 -10.66 -3.41
CA CYS A 34 0.10 -9.21 -3.62
C CYS A 34 -1.29 -8.56 -3.61
N VAL A 35 -2.35 -9.32 -3.92
CA VAL A 35 -3.74 -8.82 -3.90
C VAL A 35 -4.58 -9.67 -2.96
N CYS A 36 -5.26 -9.04 -2.02
CA CYS A 36 -6.27 -9.65 -1.15
C CYS A 36 -7.68 -9.47 -1.75
N LEU A 37 -8.46 -10.55 -1.85
CA LEU A 37 -9.88 -10.57 -2.21
C LEU A 37 -10.69 -11.27 -1.12
N HIS A 38 -11.65 -10.57 -0.53
CA HIS A 38 -12.53 -11.11 0.51
C HIS A 38 -13.90 -10.42 0.54
N GLU A 39 -14.86 -11.04 1.23
CA GLU A 39 -16.15 -10.44 1.53
C GLU A 39 -16.13 -9.79 2.91
N GLU A 40 -16.72 -8.61 3.02
CA GLU A 40 -16.93 -7.92 4.30
C GLU A 40 -18.43 -7.80 4.58
N ASP A 41 -18.81 -7.90 5.85
CA ASP A 41 -20.15 -7.54 6.31
C ASP A 41 -20.42 -6.06 6.01
N HIS A 42 -21.61 -5.75 5.49
CA HIS A 42 -22.01 -4.39 5.18
C HIS A 42 -23.39 -4.04 5.75
N GLY A 43 -23.72 -4.59 6.93
CA GLY A 43 -24.98 -4.30 7.61
C GLY A 43 -26.21 -4.77 6.83
N ILE A 44 -27.32 -4.03 6.92
CA ILE A 44 -28.62 -4.43 6.36
C ILE A 44 -28.74 -3.99 4.91
N LEU A 45 -29.05 -4.93 4.00
CA LEU A 45 -29.36 -4.63 2.60
C LEU A 45 -30.79 -4.08 2.47
N TRP A 46 -31.76 -4.78 3.03
CA TRP A 46 -33.12 -4.30 3.15
C TRP A 46 -33.84 -4.96 4.31
N LYS A 47 -34.84 -4.26 4.85
CA LYS A 47 -35.74 -4.75 5.88
C LYS A 47 -37.17 -4.35 5.54
N HIS A 48 -38.08 -5.31 5.57
CA HIS A 48 -39.50 -5.06 5.34
C HIS A 48 -40.33 -5.60 6.50
N LYS A 49 -41.38 -4.85 6.86
CA LYS A 49 -42.40 -5.30 7.80
C LYS A 49 -43.75 -5.03 7.15
N ASP A 50 -44.43 -6.10 6.75
CA ASP A 50 -45.80 -5.98 6.26
C ASP A 50 -46.72 -5.67 7.45
N ARG A 51 -47.61 -4.69 7.26
CA ARG A 51 -48.59 -4.30 8.27
C ARG A 51 -49.70 -5.34 8.42
N ARG A 52 -49.93 -6.19 7.42
CA ARG A 52 -51.01 -7.19 7.39
C ARG A 52 -50.61 -8.53 7.98
N THR A 53 -49.32 -8.89 7.96
CA THR A 53 -48.79 -10.08 8.63
C THR A 53 -48.21 -9.70 10.00
N ILE A 54 -49.00 -9.90 11.04
CA ILE A 54 -48.59 -9.62 12.43
C ILE A 54 -47.40 -10.51 12.78
N GLY A 55 -46.26 -9.88 13.13
CA GLY A 55 -45.08 -10.54 13.69
C GLY A 55 -43.99 -10.94 12.69
N LEU A 56 -44.20 -10.80 11.37
CA LEU A 56 -43.20 -11.19 10.38
C LEU A 56 -42.43 -9.95 9.89
N ALA A 57 -41.16 -9.84 10.30
CA ALA A 57 -40.21 -8.87 9.74
C ALA A 57 -39.16 -9.62 8.94
N GLU A 58 -38.99 -9.24 7.68
CA GLU A 58 -37.96 -9.79 6.80
C GLU A 58 -36.73 -8.89 6.82
N VAL A 59 -35.56 -9.51 6.96
CA VAL A 59 -34.26 -8.83 6.89
C VAL A 59 -33.39 -9.58 5.88
N ARG A 60 -32.64 -8.84 5.07
CA ARG A 60 -31.51 -9.36 4.29
C ARG A 60 -30.26 -8.59 4.65
N GLN A 61 -29.20 -9.32 4.93
CA GLN A 61 -27.88 -8.76 5.20
C GLN A 61 -27.19 -8.40 3.88
N SER A 62 -26.43 -7.32 3.92
CA SER A 62 -25.58 -6.83 2.83
C SER A 62 -24.16 -7.32 3.03
N ARG A 63 -23.47 -7.51 1.92
CA ARG A 63 -22.06 -7.82 1.81
C ARG A 63 -21.44 -6.85 0.82
N LYS A 64 -20.18 -6.51 1.04
CA LYS A 64 -19.35 -5.86 0.02
C LYS A 64 -18.17 -6.76 -0.31
N LEU A 65 -17.75 -6.75 -1.56
CA LEU A 65 -16.52 -7.42 -1.98
C LEU A 65 -15.38 -6.41 -1.94
N SER A 66 -14.29 -6.78 -1.28
CA SER A 66 -13.09 -5.96 -1.17
C SER A 66 -11.97 -6.57 -2.02
N VAL A 67 -11.35 -5.75 -2.86
CA VAL A 67 -10.15 -6.12 -3.63
C VAL A 67 -9.08 -5.10 -3.31
N SER A 68 -7.94 -5.54 -2.79
CA SER A 68 -6.95 -4.60 -2.27
C SER A 68 -5.51 -5.03 -2.47
N PHE A 69 -4.60 -4.05 -2.44
CA PHE A 69 -3.17 -4.28 -2.29
C PHE A 69 -2.59 -3.19 -1.38
N ILE A 70 -1.47 -3.51 -0.73
CA ILE A 70 -0.74 -2.61 0.15
C ILE A 70 0.67 -2.43 -0.44
N CYS A 71 1.21 -1.21 -0.39
CA CYS A 71 2.59 -0.96 -0.79
C CYS A 71 3.28 0.05 0.14
N THR A 72 4.60 -0.10 0.26
CA THR A 72 5.43 0.77 1.11
C THR A 72 6.36 1.60 0.24
N VAL A 73 6.20 2.92 0.27
CA VAL A 73 7.05 3.87 -0.45
C VAL A 73 7.70 4.82 0.54
N ALA A 74 9.02 4.69 0.67
CA ALA A 74 9.81 5.44 1.64
C ALA A 74 9.20 5.34 3.05
N SER A 75 8.64 6.43 3.57
CA SER A 75 8.03 6.49 4.91
C SER A 75 6.50 6.42 4.90
N TYR A 76 5.92 5.87 3.83
CA TYR A 76 4.47 5.74 3.69
C TYR A 76 4.08 4.30 3.37
N GLU A 77 3.00 3.86 4.01
CA GLU A 77 2.27 2.66 3.65
C GLU A 77 0.94 3.06 3.05
N TYR A 78 0.71 2.63 1.81
CA TYR A 78 -0.52 2.90 1.08
C TYR A 78 -1.36 1.64 0.98
N GLY A 79 -2.62 1.72 1.39
CA GLY A 79 -3.62 0.69 1.13
C GLY A 79 -4.62 1.16 0.09
N PHE A 80 -4.74 0.42 -1.00
CA PHE A 80 -5.71 0.70 -2.07
C PHE A 80 -6.81 -0.34 -2.06
N PHE A 81 -8.06 0.09 -1.84
CA PHE A 81 -9.21 -0.82 -1.70
C PHE A 81 -10.29 -0.47 -2.72
N TRP A 82 -10.60 -1.41 -3.61
CA TRP A 82 -11.79 -1.35 -4.46
C TRP A 82 -12.92 -2.14 -3.81
N HIS A 83 -14.03 -1.45 -3.52
CA HIS A 83 -15.21 -2.06 -2.94
C HIS A 83 -16.34 -2.15 -3.95
N PHE A 84 -16.93 -3.34 -4.09
CA PHE A 84 -18.13 -3.58 -4.90
C PHE A 84 -19.32 -3.86 -3.98
N TYR A 85 -20.46 -3.23 -4.27
CA TYR A 85 -21.64 -3.27 -3.41
C TYR A 85 -22.81 -4.01 -4.08
N GLN A 86 -23.69 -4.61 -3.26
CA GLN A 86 -24.91 -5.30 -3.72
C GLN A 86 -26.10 -4.36 -4.03
N GLU A 87 -25.95 -3.06 -3.77
CA GLU A 87 -27.02 -2.08 -3.87
C GLU A 87 -27.58 -1.93 -5.29
N PHE A 88 -28.82 -1.42 -5.40
CA PHE A 88 -29.64 -1.46 -6.62
C PHE A 88 -28.99 -0.83 -7.86
N LEU A 89 -28.13 0.19 -7.69
CA LEU A 89 -27.45 0.85 -8.81
C LEU A 89 -26.08 0.23 -9.15
N GLY A 90 -25.58 -0.72 -8.36
CA GLY A 90 -24.24 -1.27 -8.51
C GLY A 90 -23.17 -0.20 -8.31
N THR A 91 -22.80 0.04 -7.05
CA THR A 91 -21.75 1.00 -6.69
C THR A 91 -20.37 0.34 -6.66
N VAL A 92 -19.35 1.04 -7.16
CA VAL A 92 -17.93 0.71 -6.95
C VAL A 92 -17.25 1.92 -6.32
N LEU A 93 -16.49 1.72 -5.24
CA LEU A 93 -15.82 2.78 -4.50
C LEU A 93 -14.32 2.47 -4.36
N LEU A 94 -13.48 3.49 -4.57
CA LEU A 94 -12.07 3.45 -4.19
C LEU A 94 -11.91 4.07 -2.80
N LYS A 95 -11.36 3.30 -1.87
CA LYS A 95 -10.90 3.79 -0.57
C LYS A 95 -9.37 3.76 -0.55
N LEU A 96 -8.79 4.89 -0.15
CA LEU A 96 -7.35 5.02 0.06
C LEU A 96 -7.07 5.08 1.56
N LEU A 97 -6.14 4.26 2.04
CA LEU A 97 -5.55 4.34 3.35
C LEU A 97 -4.11 4.84 3.19
N VAL A 98 -3.71 5.80 4.02
CA VAL A 98 -2.33 6.28 4.09
C VAL A 98 -1.90 6.23 5.55
N VAL A 99 -0.86 5.46 5.83
CA VAL A 99 -0.20 5.43 7.12
C VAL A 99 1.21 5.98 6.94
N PHE A 100 1.57 6.98 7.74
CA PHE A 100 2.94 7.49 7.77
C PHE A 100 3.75 6.63 8.73
N CYS A 101 4.71 5.87 8.19
CA CYS A 101 5.61 5.02 8.95
C CYS A 101 7.02 5.56 8.76
N LEU A 102 7.72 5.92 9.84
CA LEU A 102 9.13 6.34 9.75
C LEU A 102 10.08 5.19 9.38
N HIS A 103 9.52 3.99 9.19
CA HIS A 103 10.20 2.76 8.86
C HIS A 103 9.69 2.27 7.51
N GLY A 104 10.56 2.20 6.51
CA GLY A 104 10.22 1.53 5.26
C GLY A 104 11.48 1.18 4.48
N PRO A 105 11.71 -0.11 4.16
CA PRO A 105 12.77 -0.47 3.23
C PRO A 105 12.44 0.14 1.85
N GLN A 106 13.41 0.86 1.29
CA GLN A 106 13.24 1.52 0.00
C GLN A 106 13.44 0.51 -1.14
N ILE A 107 12.37 -0.17 -1.58
CA ILE A 107 12.47 -1.15 -2.68
C ILE A 107 12.32 -0.44 -4.05
N LYS A 108 13.19 0.53 -4.38
CA LYS A 108 13.40 0.87 -5.82
C LYS A 108 14.36 -0.21 -6.37
N ASP A 109 14.77 -0.17 -7.63
CA ASP A 109 15.85 -1.06 -8.08
C ASP A 109 17.02 -0.91 -7.09
N ALA A 110 17.23 -1.93 -6.25
CA ALA A 110 18.05 -1.83 -5.04
C ALA A 110 19.48 -1.37 -5.35
N MET A 111 19.90 -1.58 -6.60
CA MET A 111 21.19 -1.17 -7.13
C MET A 111 21.37 0.35 -7.19
N GLU A 112 20.43 1.12 -7.75
CA GLU A 112 20.63 2.58 -7.93
C GLU A 112 20.73 3.32 -6.59
N TYR A 113 19.95 2.88 -5.60
CA TYR A 113 20.02 3.42 -4.24
C TYR A 113 21.31 3.01 -3.55
N ALA A 114 21.70 1.72 -3.65
CA ALA A 114 22.95 1.24 -3.08
C ALA A 114 24.18 1.95 -3.69
N GLU A 115 24.17 2.18 -5.01
CA GLU A 115 25.23 2.92 -5.71
C GLU A 115 25.25 4.40 -5.30
N CYS A 116 24.08 5.05 -5.22
CA CYS A 116 23.98 6.43 -4.76
C CYS A 116 24.47 6.56 -3.31
N GLU A 117 24.04 5.66 -2.44
CA GLU A 117 24.45 5.62 -1.05
C GLU A 117 25.95 5.36 -0.91
N ALA A 118 26.50 4.38 -1.61
CA ALA A 118 27.94 4.10 -1.60
C ALA A 118 28.74 5.31 -2.11
N ALA A 119 28.32 5.96 -3.19
CA ALA A 119 28.99 7.12 -3.74
C ALA A 119 28.99 8.31 -2.75
N VAL A 120 27.85 8.55 -2.10
CA VAL A 120 27.69 9.64 -1.15
C VAL A 120 28.44 9.36 0.16
N ARG A 121 28.37 8.15 0.72
CA ARG A 121 29.11 7.76 1.93
C ARG A 121 30.63 7.87 1.75
N ASN A 122 31.14 7.62 0.54
CA ASN A 122 32.56 7.74 0.22
C ASN A 122 33.01 9.16 -0.18
N TYR A 123 32.10 10.15 -0.17
CA TYR A 123 32.42 11.52 -0.60
C TYR A 123 33.21 12.26 0.49
N PRO A 124 34.49 12.64 0.27
CA PRO A 124 35.34 13.20 1.33
C PRO A 124 34.78 14.44 2.05
N PRO A 125 34.13 15.39 1.35
CA PRO A 125 33.48 16.52 2.03
C PRO A 125 32.32 16.12 2.95
N LEU A 126 31.60 15.03 2.65
CA LEU A 126 30.57 14.50 3.55
C LEU A 126 31.22 13.92 4.80
N ILE A 127 32.26 13.10 4.65
CA ILE A 127 32.99 12.46 5.75
C ILE A 127 33.51 13.54 6.72
N GLU A 128 34.16 14.59 6.19
CA GLU A 128 34.65 15.69 7.03
C GLU A 128 33.50 16.48 7.69
N ALA A 129 32.37 16.64 6.99
CA ALA A 129 31.18 17.27 7.55
C ALA A 129 30.60 16.44 8.71
N MET A 130 30.58 15.11 8.60
CA MET A 130 30.11 14.19 9.63
C MET A 130 31.04 14.15 10.84
N ARG A 131 32.35 14.08 10.61
CA ARG A 131 33.36 14.16 11.67
C ARG A 131 33.24 15.44 12.51
N LYS A 132 33.05 16.60 11.86
CA LYS A 132 32.78 17.88 12.54
C LYS A 132 31.53 17.88 13.42
N ARG A 133 30.62 16.94 13.18
CA ARG A 133 29.37 16.76 13.93
C ARG A 133 29.44 15.62 14.95
N GLY A 134 30.62 15.01 15.13
CA GLY A 134 30.85 13.92 16.07
C GLY A 134 30.40 12.54 15.56
N VAL A 135 30.12 12.41 14.26
CA VAL A 135 29.79 11.13 13.62
C VAL A 135 31.06 10.58 12.98
N GLU A 136 31.71 9.65 13.69
CA GLU A 136 32.95 8.98 13.23
C GLU A 136 32.64 7.69 12.47
N ASP A 137 31.53 7.02 12.80
CA ASP A 137 31.09 5.79 12.16
C ASP A 137 30.15 6.08 10.98
N MET A 138 30.69 5.96 9.76
CA MET A 138 29.93 6.15 8.52
C MET A 138 28.97 4.99 8.22
N ASP A 139 29.03 3.86 8.93
CA ASP A 139 28.04 2.78 8.78
C ASP A 139 26.68 3.19 9.37
N LEU A 140 26.67 4.14 10.32
CA LEU A 140 25.47 4.74 10.89
C LEU A 140 24.84 5.81 9.99
N VAL A 141 25.56 6.31 8.98
CA VAL A 141 25.08 7.36 8.07
C VAL A 141 24.28 6.74 6.94
N MET A 142 22.99 7.04 6.87
CA MET A 142 22.10 6.59 5.79
C MET A 142 21.89 7.68 4.75
N VAL A 143 21.82 7.26 3.49
CA VAL A 143 21.64 8.16 2.34
C VAL A 143 20.32 7.82 1.66
N ASP A 144 19.39 8.76 1.69
CA ASP A 144 18.08 8.63 1.04
C ASP A 144 18.08 9.41 -0.27
N ALA A 145 18.05 8.72 -1.40
CA ALA A 145 18.09 9.35 -2.72
C ALA A 145 16.69 9.85 -3.14
N TRP A 146 16.50 11.17 -3.19
CA TRP A 146 15.24 11.78 -3.63
C TRP A 146 15.26 12.18 -5.10
N CYS A 147 14.09 12.11 -5.73
CA CYS A 147 13.84 12.73 -7.03
C CYS A 147 14.15 14.24 -6.98
N VAL A 148 14.61 14.78 -8.11
CA VAL A 148 15.13 16.15 -8.17
C VAL A 148 14.11 17.19 -8.64
N GLY A 149 12.99 16.74 -9.23
CA GLY A 149 12.07 17.59 -9.96
C GLY A 149 12.73 18.30 -11.14
N TYR A 150 12.13 19.39 -11.62
CA TYR A 150 12.72 20.25 -12.65
C TYR A 150 12.66 21.70 -12.18
N TYR A 151 13.80 22.30 -11.83
CA TYR A 151 13.89 23.70 -11.39
C TYR A 151 14.75 24.56 -12.31
N SER A 152 15.69 23.96 -13.04
CA SER A 152 16.49 24.62 -14.08
C SER A 152 17.01 23.60 -15.08
N ASP A 153 17.64 24.05 -16.16
CA ASP A 153 18.25 23.18 -17.17
C ASP A 153 19.34 22.25 -16.59
N ALA A 154 19.89 22.58 -15.41
CA ALA A 154 20.80 21.70 -14.68
C ALA A 154 20.12 20.40 -14.19
N ASP A 155 18.80 20.43 -14.00
CA ASP A 155 17.94 19.29 -13.64
C ASP A 155 17.34 18.61 -14.90
N GLY A 156 17.81 18.98 -16.09
CA GLY A 156 17.25 18.52 -17.35
C GLY A 156 17.33 17.00 -17.55
N PRO A 157 16.46 16.44 -18.41
CA PRO A 157 16.32 14.99 -18.60
C PRO A 157 17.51 14.33 -19.31
N SER A 158 18.52 15.11 -19.71
CA SER A 158 19.77 14.58 -20.27
C SER A 158 20.62 13.82 -19.24
N ARG A 159 20.28 13.92 -17.95
CA ARG A 159 20.95 13.20 -16.85
C ARG A 159 19.91 12.56 -15.93
N ARG A 160 20.23 11.39 -15.39
CA ARG A 160 19.49 10.77 -14.28
C ARG A 160 20.10 11.26 -12.98
N LEU A 161 19.37 12.09 -12.25
CA LEU A 161 19.84 12.77 -11.05
C LEU A 161 19.03 12.35 -9.82
N ALA A 162 19.69 12.32 -8.68
CA ALA A 162 19.07 12.23 -7.36
C ALA A 162 19.68 13.30 -6.44
N LYS A 163 18.88 13.80 -5.50
CA LYS A 163 19.35 14.68 -4.42
C LYS A 163 19.21 13.95 -3.11
N SER A 164 20.34 13.64 -2.49
CA SER A 164 20.33 12.81 -1.29
C SER A 164 20.03 13.61 -0.03
N LEU A 165 19.18 13.05 0.83
CA LEU A 165 19.04 13.46 2.22
C LEU A 165 19.85 12.52 3.10
N ILE A 166 20.48 13.09 4.13
CA ILE A 166 21.35 12.33 5.02
C ILE A 166 20.69 12.19 6.39
N PHE A 167 20.69 10.97 6.89
CA PHE A 167 20.15 10.60 8.19
C PHE A 167 21.22 9.83 8.96
N CYS A 168 21.21 9.92 10.29
CA CYS A 168 22.08 9.08 11.12
C CYS A 168 21.21 8.11 11.92
N ARG A 169 21.74 6.91 12.15
CA ARG A 169 21.20 5.98 13.14
C ARG A 169 21.92 6.18 14.47
N ILE A 170 21.20 5.97 15.57
CA ILE A 170 21.77 6.00 16.92
C ILE A 170 22.49 4.68 17.24
N GLU A 171 21.96 3.57 16.71
CA GLU A 171 22.50 2.20 16.82
C GLU A 171 22.18 1.45 15.50
N SER A 172 22.89 0.34 15.17
CA SER A 172 22.69 -0.34 13.88
C SER A 172 21.24 -0.76 13.62
N ASP A 173 20.48 -1.01 14.69
CA ASP A 173 19.12 -1.53 14.63
C ASP A 173 18.06 -0.42 14.81
N CYS A 174 18.47 0.85 14.89
CA CYS A 174 17.59 1.98 15.13
C CYS A 174 17.01 2.57 13.81
N PRO A 175 15.69 2.79 13.69
CA PRO A 175 15.10 3.46 12.54
C PRO A 175 15.45 4.95 12.48
N MET A 176 15.69 5.45 11.26
CA MET A 176 15.93 6.83 10.83
C MET A 176 15.79 7.94 11.89
N GLU A 177 16.89 8.62 12.23
CA GLU A 177 16.82 9.91 12.92
C GLU A 177 16.71 11.07 11.93
N LYS A 178 15.56 11.76 11.90
CA LYS A 178 15.38 13.00 11.14
C LYS A 178 16.20 14.12 11.78
N ARG A 179 17.28 14.50 11.08
CA ARG A 179 18.18 15.65 11.31
C ARG A 179 19.19 15.50 12.47
N LEU A 180 20.41 15.93 12.15
CA LEU A 180 21.35 16.51 13.10
C LEU A 180 20.68 17.61 13.91
N CYS A 181 20.58 17.42 15.24
CA CYS A 181 20.01 18.34 16.23
C CYS A 181 18.48 18.50 16.22
N THR A 182 17.74 17.57 16.85
CA THR A 182 16.69 17.89 17.84
C THR A 182 16.36 16.66 18.68
N SER A 183 16.22 16.85 19.99
CA SER A 183 16.05 15.85 21.05
C SER A 183 14.72 15.07 21.07
N TYR A 184 14.15 14.72 19.92
CA TYR A 184 12.90 13.96 19.84
C TYR A 184 13.18 12.51 19.44
N PRO A 185 13.03 11.53 20.36
CA PRO A 185 13.22 10.12 20.02
C PRO A 185 12.15 9.70 19.00
N LEU A 186 12.59 9.31 17.81
CA LEU A 186 11.70 8.75 16.79
C LEU A 186 11.25 7.36 17.23
N ARG A 187 9.99 7.06 16.93
CA ARG A 187 9.26 5.91 17.49
C ARG A 187 9.57 4.66 16.67
N ASN A 188 10.04 3.62 17.34
CA ASN A 188 10.00 2.26 16.82
C ASN A 188 8.53 1.79 16.83
N TYR A 189 8.01 1.30 15.71
CA TYR A 189 6.61 0.88 15.55
C TYR A 189 6.40 -0.63 15.74
N THR A 190 7.44 -1.37 16.12
CA THR A 190 7.29 -2.77 16.54
C THR A 190 6.36 -2.85 17.76
N ALA A 191 5.41 -3.78 17.71
CA ALA A 191 4.49 -4.05 18.82
C ALA A 191 5.29 -4.30 20.12
N GLY A 192 4.89 -3.65 21.21
CA GLY A 192 5.61 -3.71 22.49
C GLY A 192 6.92 -2.90 22.59
N GLU A 193 7.45 -2.32 21.50
CA GLU A 193 8.69 -1.52 21.50
C GLU A 193 8.45 -0.01 21.27
N THR A 194 7.19 0.39 21.10
CA THR A 194 6.78 1.80 20.96
C THR A 194 7.05 2.56 22.25
N ARG A 195 8.23 3.21 22.36
CA ARG A 195 8.57 4.10 23.48
C ARG A 195 7.52 5.23 23.61
N GLY A 196 6.56 5.06 24.53
CA GLY A 196 5.53 6.05 24.91
C GLY A 196 4.12 5.81 24.37
N GLY A 197 3.87 4.72 23.65
CA GLY A 197 2.52 4.27 23.26
C GLY A 197 2.16 2.97 23.98
N ILE A 198 0.87 2.75 24.25
CA ILE A 198 0.35 1.45 24.70
C ILE A 198 -0.47 0.88 23.55
N ASP A 199 -0.14 -0.33 23.10
CA ASP A 199 -0.94 -1.04 22.10
C ASP A 199 -2.38 -1.19 22.62
N ARG A 200 -3.37 -1.02 21.73
CA ARG A 200 -4.78 -1.17 22.12
C ARG A 200 -5.03 -2.61 22.56
N SER A 201 -5.29 -2.80 23.85
CA SER A 201 -5.61 -4.11 24.44
C SER A 201 -7.11 -4.33 24.64
N ASP A 202 -7.94 -3.36 24.27
CA ASP A 202 -9.38 -3.33 24.49
C ASP A 202 -10.21 -3.78 23.27
N VAL A 203 -9.55 -4.22 22.20
CA VAL A 203 -10.21 -4.76 21.01
C VAL A 203 -10.41 -6.27 21.20
N ASN A 204 -11.66 -6.66 21.43
CA ASN A 204 -12.03 -8.08 21.52
C ASN A 204 -11.89 -8.78 20.16
N PRO A 205 -11.53 -10.09 20.15
CA PRO A 205 -11.48 -10.87 18.92
C PRO A 205 -12.81 -10.89 18.16
N LEU A 206 -12.74 -10.80 16.82
CA LEU A 206 -13.89 -10.92 15.92
C LEU A 206 -13.73 -12.14 15.02
N HIS A 207 -14.66 -13.09 15.11
CA HIS A 207 -14.67 -14.29 14.28
C HIS A 207 -15.63 -14.13 13.10
N ILE A 208 -15.10 -14.15 11.88
CA ILE A 208 -15.89 -14.14 10.64
C ILE A 208 -15.88 -15.56 10.07
N LEU A 209 -17.06 -16.20 10.01
CA LEU A 209 -17.22 -17.57 9.54
C LEU A 209 -18.07 -17.62 8.27
N GLN A 210 -17.60 -18.38 7.29
CA GLN A 210 -18.30 -18.68 6.04
C GLN A 210 -18.32 -20.20 5.84
N PRO A 211 -19.21 -20.93 6.54
CA PRO A 211 -19.18 -22.41 6.57
C PRO A 211 -19.41 -23.04 5.19
N GLU A 212 -20.13 -22.35 4.30
CA GLU A 212 -20.38 -22.77 2.92
C GLU A 212 -19.36 -22.19 1.92
N GLY A 213 -18.33 -21.49 2.42
CA GLY A 213 -17.36 -20.76 1.62
C GLY A 213 -17.81 -19.36 1.19
N PRO A 214 -16.99 -18.66 0.38
CA PRO A 214 -17.30 -17.32 -0.10
C PRO A 214 -18.38 -17.32 -1.18
N SER A 215 -19.11 -16.21 -1.32
CA SER A 215 -20.09 -16.05 -2.41
C SER A 215 -19.45 -15.69 -3.75
N PHE A 216 -18.14 -15.41 -3.78
CA PHE A 216 -17.41 -15.13 -5.01
C PHE A 216 -16.85 -16.42 -5.63
N ARG A 217 -16.71 -16.42 -6.95
CA ARG A 217 -16.03 -17.46 -7.73
C ARG A 217 -14.87 -16.85 -8.48
N VAL A 218 -13.76 -17.58 -8.54
CA VAL A 218 -12.53 -17.17 -9.21
C VAL A 218 -12.13 -18.22 -10.23
N ASN A 219 -11.91 -17.81 -11.48
CA ASN A 219 -11.33 -18.62 -12.54
C ASN A 219 -10.09 -17.90 -13.09
N GLY A 220 -8.90 -18.34 -12.70
CA GLY A 220 -7.65 -17.61 -12.90
C GLY A 220 -7.75 -16.23 -12.23
N TYR A 221 -7.72 -15.17 -13.03
CA TYR A 221 -7.89 -13.78 -12.56
C TYR A 221 -9.29 -13.21 -12.81
N PHE A 222 -10.23 -14.01 -13.32
CA PHE A 222 -11.62 -13.59 -13.52
C PHE A 222 -12.44 -13.84 -12.25
N VAL A 223 -13.07 -12.79 -11.74
CA VAL A 223 -13.87 -12.81 -10.52
C VAL A 223 -15.34 -12.62 -10.86
N GLN A 224 -16.20 -13.41 -10.22
CA GLN A 224 -17.66 -13.26 -10.26
C GLN A 224 -18.20 -13.20 -8.84
N TRP A 225 -19.04 -12.22 -8.54
CA TRP A 225 -19.63 -12.06 -7.22
C TRP A 225 -20.91 -11.24 -7.31
N GLN A 226 -22.03 -11.75 -6.80
CA GLN A 226 -23.29 -10.99 -6.67
C GLN A 226 -23.63 -10.13 -7.91
N LYS A 227 -23.62 -10.77 -9.10
CA LYS A 227 -23.81 -10.17 -10.44
C LYS A 227 -22.63 -9.33 -10.98
N TRP A 228 -21.71 -8.87 -10.14
CA TRP A 228 -20.45 -8.30 -10.59
C TRP A 228 -19.57 -9.34 -11.27
N ASN A 229 -18.85 -8.88 -12.30
CA ASN A 229 -17.79 -9.64 -12.92
C ASN A 229 -16.69 -8.71 -13.45
N PHE A 230 -15.44 -9.09 -13.23
CA PHE A 230 -14.26 -8.31 -13.61
C PHE A 230 -13.02 -9.20 -13.64
N ARG A 231 -11.90 -8.66 -14.14
CA ARG A 231 -10.59 -9.31 -14.09
C ARG A 231 -9.64 -8.50 -13.22
N ILE A 232 -8.85 -9.20 -12.41
CA ILE A 232 -7.76 -8.61 -11.65
C ILE A 232 -6.51 -8.58 -12.54
N GLY A 233 -5.86 -7.43 -12.60
CA GLY A 233 -4.54 -7.26 -13.18
C GLY A 233 -3.63 -6.54 -12.20
N PHE A 234 -2.33 -6.62 -12.45
CA PHE A 234 -1.34 -5.96 -11.61
C PHE A 234 -0.18 -5.46 -12.48
N THR A 235 0.33 -4.26 -12.18
CA THR A 235 1.42 -3.65 -12.96
C THR A 235 2.49 -3.09 -12.02
N PRO A 236 3.78 -3.11 -12.41
CA PRO A 236 4.86 -2.62 -11.55
C PRO A 236 4.71 -1.14 -11.19
N ARG A 237 4.13 -0.33 -12.10
CA ARG A 237 3.92 1.10 -11.87
C ARG A 237 2.70 1.41 -10.98
N LYS A 238 1.54 0.83 -11.32
CA LYS A 238 0.24 1.22 -10.72
C LYS A 238 -0.22 0.31 -9.59
N GLY A 239 0.38 -0.87 -9.44
CA GLY A 239 -0.16 -1.93 -8.60
C GLY A 239 -1.44 -2.50 -9.19
N LEU A 240 -2.47 -2.65 -8.35
CA LEU A 240 -3.76 -3.26 -8.68
C LEU A 240 -4.53 -2.51 -9.78
N VAL A 241 -4.99 -3.26 -10.76
CA VAL A 241 -5.83 -2.79 -11.87
C VAL A 241 -7.04 -3.70 -11.99
N ILE A 242 -8.24 -3.11 -12.06
CA ILE A 242 -9.47 -3.88 -12.32
C ILE A 242 -9.89 -3.67 -13.77
N HIS A 243 -10.06 -4.76 -14.51
CA HIS A 243 -10.39 -4.76 -15.93
C HIS A 243 -11.80 -5.27 -16.20
N SER A 244 -12.41 -4.72 -17.26
CA SER A 244 -13.66 -5.19 -17.84
C SER A 244 -14.79 -5.33 -16.82
N VAL A 245 -14.93 -4.37 -15.91
CA VAL A 245 -15.95 -4.35 -14.87
C VAL A 245 -17.33 -4.31 -15.52
N ALA A 246 -18.17 -5.27 -15.16
CA ALA A 246 -19.54 -5.37 -15.63
C ALA A 246 -20.47 -5.92 -14.55
N TYR A 247 -21.75 -5.68 -14.75
CA TYR A 247 -22.84 -6.16 -13.90
C TYR A 247 -23.83 -6.98 -14.73
N ILE A 248 -24.30 -8.11 -14.20
CA ILE A 248 -25.34 -8.93 -14.83
C ILE A 248 -26.72 -8.36 -14.44
N ASP A 249 -27.44 -7.81 -15.42
CA ASP A 249 -28.69 -7.11 -15.22
C ASP A 249 -29.87 -7.83 -15.87
N GLY A 250 -30.30 -8.93 -15.25
CA GLY A 250 -31.49 -9.69 -15.66
C GLY A 250 -31.50 -10.00 -17.16
N SER A 251 -32.58 -9.61 -17.84
CA SER A 251 -32.75 -9.82 -19.28
C SER A 251 -31.83 -8.97 -20.16
N ARG A 252 -31.23 -7.89 -19.62
CA ARG A 252 -30.26 -7.07 -20.36
C ARG A 252 -28.88 -7.74 -20.44
N GLY A 253 -28.66 -8.83 -19.72
CA GLY A 253 -27.41 -9.58 -19.74
C GLY A 253 -26.25 -8.79 -19.12
N ARG A 254 -25.06 -8.95 -19.67
CA ARG A 254 -23.82 -8.36 -19.15
C ARG A 254 -23.68 -6.90 -19.57
N ARG A 255 -23.92 -5.98 -18.65
CA ARG A 255 -23.77 -4.53 -18.85
C ARG A 255 -22.39 -4.06 -18.39
N PRO A 256 -21.52 -3.56 -19.28
CA PRO A 256 -20.24 -2.97 -18.89
C PRO A 256 -20.45 -1.70 -18.05
N SER A 257 -19.67 -1.55 -16.97
CA SER A 257 -19.67 -0.35 -16.11
C SER A 257 -18.37 0.44 -16.29
N ALA A 258 -17.22 -0.25 -16.33
CA ALA A 258 -15.92 0.39 -16.55
C ALA A 258 -14.97 -0.56 -17.29
N HIS A 259 -14.24 -0.03 -18.27
CA HIS A 259 -13.25 -0.82 -19.00
C HIS A 259 -12.00 -1.11 -18.15
N ARG A 260 -11.53 -0.12 -17.38
CA ARG A 260 -10.31 -0.22 -16.58
C ARG A 260 -10.34 0.76 -15.41
N LEU A 261 -10.10 0.28 -14.19
CA LEU A 261 -9.95 1.07 -12.97
C LEU A 261 -8.53 0.89 -12.42
N SER A 262 -7.86 1.98 -12.07
CA SER A 262 -6.54 1.97 -11.42
C SER A 262 -6.19 3.32 -10.82
N SER A 263 -5.40 3.34 -9.76
CA SER A 263 -4.65 4.54 -9.35
C SER A 263 -3.51 4.77 -10.34
N VAL A 264 -3.50 5.91 -11.02
CA VAL A 264 -2.51 6.18 -12.08
C VAL A 264 -1.28 6.93 -11.58
N GLU A 265 -1.42 7.67 -10.49
CA GLU A 265 -0.36 8.41 -9.84
C GLU A 265 -0.68 8.66 -8.36
N MET A 266 0.34 8.88 -7.56
CA MET A 266 0.26 9.39 -6.19
C MET A 266 1.32 10.47 -6.05
N VAL A 267 0.94 11.68 -5.66
CA VAL A 267 1.89 12.79 -5.51
C VAL A 267 1.91 13.29 -4.07
N VAL A 268 3.12 13.45 -3.53
CA VAL A 268 3.37 13.90 -2.15
C VAL A 268 4.21 15.18 -2.19
N PRO A 269 3.57 16.36 -2.36
CA PRO A 269 4.26 17.64 -2.32
C PRO A 269 4.52 18.06 -0.87
N TYR A 270 5.76 18.41 -0.55
CA TYR A 270 6.14 18.93 0.76
C TYR A 270 6.00 20.46 0.78
N GLY A 271 5.40 20.98 1.86
CA GLY A 271 5.15 22.41 2.04
C GLY A 271 6.26 23.22 2.73
N ASP A 272 7.46 22.67 2.90
CA ASP A 272 8.60 23.39 3.51
C ASP A 272 9.38 24.15 2.42
N PRO A 273 9.38 25.51 2.43
CA PRO A 273 10.03 26.31 1.39
C PRO A 273 11.55 26.41 1.57
N ASN A 274 12.13 25.92 2.67
CA ASN A 274 13.56 26.05 2.93
C ASN A 274 14.39 25.07 2.09
N GLU A 275 15.66 25.39 1.86
CA GLU A 275 16.60 24.40 1.33
C GLU A 275 16.89 23.30 2.38
N PRO A 276 17.04 22.03 1.98
CA PRO A 276 16.85 21.49 0.62
C PRO A 276 15.40 21.03 0.32
N HIS A 277 14.43 21.33 1.18
CA HIS A 277 13.11 20.70 1.22
C HIS A 277 12.11 21.20 0.16
N TYR A 278 12.24 22.42 -0.35
CA TYR A 278 11.31 23.00 -1.32
C TYR A 278 11.13 22.19 -2.61
N ARG A 279 12.09 21.31 -2.93
CA ARG A 279 12.07 20.45 -4.12
C ARG A 279 11.29 19.16 -3.94
N LYS A 280 10.99 18.77 -2.70
CA LYS A 280 10.42 17.46 -2.39
C LYS A 280 8.98 17.35 -2.90
N ASN A 281 8.85 16.68 -4.03
CA ASN A 281 7.57 16.40 -4.68
C ASN A 281 7.67 14.98 -5.26
N ALA A 282 7.37 13.98 -4.45
CA ALA A 282 7.47 12.59 -4.87
C ALA A 282 6.25 12.22 -5.73
N PHE A 283 6.50 11.60 -6.88
CA PHE A 283 5.49 10.97 -7.74
C PHE A 283 5.60 9.46 -7.56
N ASP A 284 5.00 8.89 -6.52
CA ASP A 284 5.32 7.54 -6.05
C ASP A 284 4.99 6.45 -7.10
N ALA A 285 3.95 6.62 -7.93
CA ALA A 285 3.70 5.66 -8.99
C ALA A 285 4.69 5.84 -10.13
N GLY A 286 4.95 7.07 -10.55
CA GLY A 286 5.83 7.40 -11.68
C GLY A 286 7.31 7.16 -11.42
N GLU A 287 7.78 7.45 -10.21
CA GLU A 287 9.19 7.44 -9.83
C GLU A 287 9.56 6.15 -9.11
N ASP A 288 8.71 5.65 -8.20
CA ASP A 288 8.94 4.46 -7.37
C ASP A 288 8.27 3.19 -7.91
N GLY A 289 7.08 3.32 -8.48
CA GLY A 289 6.26 2.21 -8.94
C GLY A 289 5.55 1.51 -7.78
N LEU A 290 4.30 1.91 -7.51
CA LEU A 290 3.47 1.38 -6.43
C LEU A 290 3.37 -0.14 -6.43
N GLY A 291 3.37 -0.77 -7.60
CA GLY A 291 3.25 -2.22 -7.73
C GLY A 291 4.53 -2.97 -7.38
N LYS A 292 5.70 -2.44 -7.75
CA LYS A 292 7.00 -3.00 -7.33
C LYS A 292 7.17 -2.94 -5.81
N LYS A 293 6.56 -1.94 -5.19
CA LYS A 293 6.59 -1.66 -3.76
C LYS A 293 5.54 -2.43 -2.95
N CYS A 294 4.82 -3.35 -3.59
CA CYS A 294 3.77 -4.11 -2.94
C CYS A 294 4.35 -4.94 -1.79
N THR A 295 3.72 -4.88 -0.64
CA THR A 295 4.05 -5.75 0.50
C THR A 295 3.19 -7.02 0.44
N PHE A 296 3.76 -8.14 0.87
CA PHE A 296 3.05 -9.41 0.95
C PHE A 296 1.91 -9.28 1.96
N SER A 297 0.69 -9.67 1.58
CA SER A 297 -0.40 -9.69 2.54
C SER A 297 -0.32 -10.90 3.47
N GLN A 298 -0.46 -10.68 4.78
CA GLN A 298 -0.44 -11.75 5.79
C GLN A 298 -1.80 -12.42 5.93
N LYS A 299 -1.79 -13.75 6.06
CA LYS A 299 -2.99 -14.57 6.21
C LYS A 299 -3.58 -14.48 7.63
N GLY A 300 -4.90 -14.28 7.67
CA GLY A 300 -5.84 -14.45 8.79
C GLY A 300 -5.82 -15.82 9.42
#